data_AF-G0UZ37-F1
#
_entry.id   AF-G0UZ37-F1
#
_cell.length_a   1.000
_cell.length_b   1.000
_cell.length_c   1.000
_cell.angle_alpha   90.00
_cell.angle_beta   90.00
_cell.angle_gamma   90.00
#
_symmetry.space_group_name_H-M   'P 1'
#
loop_
_entity.id
_entity.type
_entity.pdbx_description
1 polymer ?
#
loop_
_entity_poly.entity_id
_entity_poly.type
_entity_poly.pdbx_seq_one_letter_code
_entity_poly.pdbx_strand_id
1 'polypeptide(L)'
;MSRSTVFGPGSMYSFTKFGSFSRAPVSDMNKRMKDVFRLENQKHIRNDLDRERRYRFCTRCGITTVTINFNVVPSARIGLWGRCADDKDYTHHRTVDLSQREYELLRELPVKERLHWWRYGRD
;
A
#
# COMPACT_ATOMS: atom_id res chain seq x y z
N MET A 1 -35.52 -2.90 5.73
CA MET A 1 -34.33 -3.45 5.04
C MET A 1 -34.69 -4.82 4.47
N SER A 2 -34.29 -5.13 3.23
CA SER A 2 -34.53 -6.46 2.63
C SER A 2 -33.66 -7.53 3.30
N ARG A 3 -34.18 -8.75 3.46
CA ARG A 3 -33.39 -9.91 3.96
C ARG A 3 -32.30 -10.33 2.98
N SER A 4 -32.44 -10.01 1.69
CA SER A 4 -31.46 -10.32 0.66
C SER A 4 -30.12 -9.58 0.84
N THR A 5 -30.09 -8.50 1.63
CA THR A 5 -28.89 -7.69 1.86
C THR A 5 -28.30 -7.90 3.26
N VAL A 6 -28.65 -8.98 3.96
CA VAL A 6 -28.11 -9.23 5.31
C VAL A 6 -26.66 -9.71 5.25
N PHE A 7 -26.34 -10.58 4.29
CA PHE A 7 -25.01 -11.16 4.13
C PHE A 7 -24.38 -10.73 2.81
N GLY A 8 -23.06 -10.53 2.82
CA GLY A 8 -22.28 -10.40 1.59
C GLY A 8 -22.17 -8.98 1.03
N PRO A 9 -21.93 -8.85 -0.30
CA PRO A 9 -21.40 -7.63 -0.93
C PRO A 9 -22.26 -6.38 -0.72
N GLY A 10 -23.57 -6.51 -0.56
CA GLY A 10 -24.50 -5.40 -0.30
C GLY A 10 -24.84 -5.15 1.17
N SER A 11 -24.23 -5.90 2.08
CA SER A 11 -24.57 -5.86 3.52
C SER A 11 -24.30 -4.51 4.17
N MET A 12 -24.92 -4.28 5.33
CA MET A 12 -24.85 -3.01 6.06
C MET A 12 -23.41 -2.53 6.24
N TYR A 13 -22.50 -3.43 6.62
CA TYR A 13 -21.08 -3.15 6.89
C TYR A 13 -20.13 -3.58 5.76
N SER A 14 -20.63 -3.87 4.56
CA SER A 14 -19.79 -4.06 3.38
C SER A 14 -19.29 -2.72 2.87
N PHE A 15 -18.09 -2.32 3.30
CA PHE A 15 -17.49 -1.02 2.95
C PHE A 15 -17.03 -0.91 1.50
N THR A 16 -16.88 -2.04 0.79
CA THR A 16 -16.47 -2.07 -0.62
C THR A 16 -17.65 -1.94 -1.59
N LYS A 17 -18.89 -1.88 -1.10
CA LYS A 17 -20.09 -1.85 -1.96
C LYS A 17 -20.31 -0.54 -2.71
N PHE A 18 -19.62 0.53 -2.31
CA PHE A 18 -19.86 1.88 -2.83
C PHE A 18 -19.08 2.20 -4.11
N GLY A 19 -18.08 1.39 -4.45
CA GLY A 19 -17.25 1.60 -5.65
C GLY A 19 -15.78 1.28 -5.42
N SER A 20 -14.97 1.58 -6.44
CA SER A 20 -13.53 1.38 -6.46
C SER A 20 -12.77 2.70 -6.57
N PHE A 21 -11.51 2.72 -6.16
CA PHE A 21 -10.64 3.88 -6.38
C PHE A 21 -10.15 3.93 -7.82
N SER A 22 -9.97 5.13 -8.37
CA SER A 22 -9.26 5.31 -9.63
C SER A 22 -7.83 4.78 -9.49
N ARG A 23 -7.43 3.95 -10.44
CA ARG A 23 -6.07 3.40 -10.59
C ARG A 23 -5.37 3.88 -11.85
N ALA A 24 -6.03 4.75 -12.62
CA ALA A 24 -5.42 5.41 -13.75
C ALA A 24 -4.22 6.24 -13.28
N PRO A 25 -3.15 6.35 -14.08
CA PRO A 25 -2.07 7.28 -13.79
C PRO A 25 -2.66 8.69 -13.67
N VAL A 26 -2.66 9.23 -12.45
CA VAL A 26 -3.01 10.64 -12.23
C VAL A 26 -1.93 11.45 -12.94
N SER A 27 -2.33 12.24 -13.92
CA SER A 27 -1.42 13.12 -14.67
C SER A 27 -0.57 13.97 -13.72
N ASP A 28 0.75 13.92 -13.92
CA ASP A 28 1.78 14.85 -13.44
C ASP A 28 1.66 15.41 -12.02
N MET A 29 1.40 14.55 -11.01
CA MET A 29 1.69 14.94 -9.64
C MET A 29 3.21 15.03 -9.42
N ASN A 30 3.70 16.24 -9.19
CA ASN A 30 5.11 16.50 -8.90
C ASN A 30 5.57 15.79 -7.60
N LYS A 31 6.89 15.65 -7.45
CA LYS A 31 7.49 14.99 -6.28
C LYS A 31 7.07 15.63 -4.95
N ARG A 32 6.99 16.96 -4.88
CA ARG A 32 6.58 17.70 -3.67
C ARG A 32 5.19 17.29 -3.19
N MET A 33 4.25 17.10 -4.12
CA MET A 33 2.90 16.63 -3.80
C MET A 33 2.95 15.24 -3.14
N LYS A 34 3.75 14.32 -3.70
CA LYS A 34 3.92 12.98 -3.10
C LYS A 34 4.55 13.07 -1.70
N ASP A 35 5.50 13.97 -1.50
CA ASP A 35 6.23 14.14 -0.23
C ASP A 35 5.35 14.72 0.90
N VAL A 36 4.45 15.65 0.57
CA VAL A 36 3.50 16.24 1.54
C VAL A 36 2.52 15.18 2.07
N PHE A 37 2.08 14.26 1.21
CA PHE A 37 1.13 13.20 1.58
C PHE A 37 1.78 11.93 2.13
N ARG A 38 3.09 11.92 2.40
CA ARG A 38 3.73 10.74 3.02
C ARG A 38 3.28 10.58 4.47
N LEU A 39 2.95 9.35 4.84
CA LEU A 39 2.63 8.97 6.22
C LEU A 39 3.81 9.27 7.17
N GLU A 40 5.01 8.87 6.78
CA GLU A 40 6.23 9.05 7.58
C GLU A 40 6.58 10.54 7.83
N ASN A 41 6.15 11.43 6.94
CA ASN A 41 6.40 12.87 7.07
C ASN A 41 5.42 13.57 8.02
N GLN A 42 4.32 12.92 8.40
CA GLN A 42 3.31 13.52 9.26
C GLN A 42 3.84 13.72 10.68
N LYS A 43 3.55 14.89 11.29
CA LYS A 43 4.04 15.27 12.63
C LYS A 43 3.76 14.21 13.70
N HIS A 44 2.57 13.62 13.67
CA HIS A 44 2.12 12.62 14.66
C HIS A 44 2.77 11.24 14.46
N ILE A 45 3.37 10.96 13.30
CA ILE A 45 4.16 9.75 13.05
C ILE A 45 5.65 10.02 13.32
N ARG A 46 6.14 11.23 13.01
CA ARG A 46 7.57 11.56 13.18
C ARG A 46 8.02 11.47 14.63
N ASN A 47 7.16 11.87 15.57
CA ASN A 47 7.47 11.82 17.00
C ASN A 47 7.17 10.44 17.63
N ASP A 48 6.69 9.49 16.84
CA ASP A 48 6.26 8.17 17.30
C ASP A 48 7.31 7.12 17.01
N LEU A 49 8.09 6.79 18.04
CA LEU A 49 9.21 5.87 17.94
C LEU A 49 8.89 4.47 18.50
N ASP A 50 7.79 4.34 19.24
CA ASP A 50 7.44 3.10 19.96
C ASP A 50 6.72 2.09 19.07
N ARG A 51 5.93 2.56 18.09
CA ARG A 51 5.14 1.66 17.24
C ARG A 51 6.00 1.03 16.15
N GLU A 52 5.87 -0.29 16.00
CA GLU A 52 6.59 -1.07 14.99
C GLU A 52 6.28 -0.55 13.57
N ARG A 53 7.31 -0.42 12.73
CA ARG A 53 7.20 -0.09 11.31
C ARG A 53 7.66 -1.27 10.47
N ARG A 54 6.84 -1.69 9.50
CA ARG A 54 7.19 -2.71 8.51
C ARG A 54 7.20 -2.11 7.12
N TYR A 55 8.37 -2.09 6.50
CA TYR A 55 8.56 -1.69 5.11
C TYR A 55 8.53 -2.93 4.23
N ARG A 56 7.72 -2.90 3.18
CA ARG A 56 7.50 -4.05 2.28
C ARG A 56 7.50 -3.63 0.83
N PHE A 57 7.89 -4.55 -0.03
CA PHE A 57 7.91 -4.39 -1.47
C PHE A 57 7.19 -5.55 -2.16
N CYS A 58 6.30 -5.26 -3.10
CA CYS A 58 5.69 -6.30 -3.91
C CYS A 58 6.57 -6.63 -5.13
N THR A 59 7.06 -7.87 -5.21
CA THR A 59 7.92 -8.33 -6.31
C THR A 59 7.17 -8.53 -7.63
N ARG A 60 5.83 -8.48 -7.60
CA ARG A 60 4.96 -8.63 -8.77
C ARG A 60 4.63 -7.30 -9.43
N CYS A 61 4.11 -6.33 -8.67
CA CYS A 61 3.66 -5.03 -9.19
C CYS A 61 4.55 -3.85 -8.79
N GLY A 62 5.61 -4.06 -8.01
CA GLY A 62 6.61 -3.04 -7.70
C GLY A 62 6.16 -1.92 -6.77
N ILE A 63 5.05 -2.09 -6.05
CA ILE A 63 4.63 -1.13 -5.01
C ILE A 63 5.52 -1.28 -3.77
N THR A 64 5.82 -0.15 -3.14
CA THR A 64 6.40 -0.10 -1.80
C THR A 64 5.32 0.32 -0.80
N THR A 65 5.30 -0.33 0.35
CA THR A 65 4.30 -0.09 1.41
C THR A 65 5.01 0.05 2.74
N VAL A 66 4.53 0.96 3.59
CA VAL A 66 4.91 1.04 4.99
C VAL A 66 3.65 0.84 5.83
N THR A 67 3.73 -0.02 6.83
CA THR A 67 2.64 -0.23 7.80
C THR A 67 3.18 0.01 9.21
N ILE A 68 2.46 0.82 9.98
CA ILE A 68 2.83 1.18 11.35
C ILE A 68 1.81 0.55 12.30
N ASN A 69 2.27 -0.03 13.41
CA ASN A 69 1.43 -0.57 14.49
C ASN A 69 0.60 -1.81 14.15
N PHE A 70 1.02 -2.59 13.15
CA PHE A 70 0.27 -3.79 12.72
C PHE A 70 0.35 -4.94 13.74
N ASN A 71 1.37 -4.96 14.59
CA ASN A 71 1.47 -5.88 15.71
C ASN A 71 0.36 -5.70 16.75
N VAL A 72 -0.14 -4.48 16.93
CA VAL A 72 -1.22 -4.17 17.89
C VAL A 72 -2.59 -4.29 17.22
N VAL A 73 -2.73 -3.78 15.98
CA VAL A 73 -4.01 -3.81 15.24
C VAL A 73 -3.83 -4.52 13.90
N PRO A 74 -3.84 -5.86 13.87
CA PRO A 74 -3.62 -6.66 12.66
C PRO A 74 -4.90 -6.78 11.81
N SER A 75 -5.39 -5.65 11.29
CA SER A 75 -6.61 -5.64 10.48
C SER A 75 -6.36 -6.20 9.08
N ALA A 76 -7.01 -7.33 8.76
CA ALA A 76 -6.99 -7.93 7.42
C ALA A 76 -7.60 -7.03 6.32
N ARG A 77 -8.30 -5.94 6.69
CA ARG A 77 -8.85 -4.97 5.74
C ARG A 77 -7.81 -3.95 5.25
N ILE A 78 -6.65 -3.87 5.90
CA ILE A 78 -5.58 -2.97 5.48
C ILE A 78 -5.06 -3.42 4.10
N GLY A 79 -5.10 -2.51 3.13
CA GLY A 79 -4.66 -2.79 1.77
C GLY A 79 -5.71 -3.41 0.85
N LEU A 80 -6.95 -3.65 1.32
CA LEU A 80 -8.02 -4.30 0.52
C LEU A 80 -8.31 -3.60 -0.82
N TRP A 81 -8.13 -2.29 -0.89
CA TRP A 81 -8.30 -1.54 -2.13
C TRP A 81 -7.05 -1.55 -3.02
N GLY A 82 -5.90 -1.98 -2.51
CA GLY A 82 -4.66 -2.13 -3.26
C GLY A 82 -4.84 -3.15 -4.38
N ARG A 83 -4.87 -2.68 -5.62
CA ARG A 83 -4.89 -3.56 -6.79
C ARG A 83 -3.46 -3.91 -7.16
N CYS A 84 -3.21 -5.20 -7.35
CA CYS A 84 -1.96 -5.73 -7.86
C CYS A 84 -1.94 -5.62 -9.40
N ALA A 85 -0.87 -6.12 -10.03
CA ALA A 85 -0.73 -6.16 -11.48
C ALA A 85 -1.97 -6.76 -12.16
N ASP A 86 -2.36 -6.18 -13.30
CA ASP A 86 -3.49 -6.61 -14.12
C ASP A 86 -4.84 -6.59 -13.38
N ASP A 87 -5.07 -5.55 -12.56
CA ASP A 87 -6.26 -5.34 -11.73
C ASP A 87 -6.58 -6.49 -10.74
N LYS A 88 -5.56 -7.30 -10.41
CA LYS A 88 -5.72 -8.38 -9.45
C LYS A 88 -5.91 -7.86 -8.04
N ASP A 89 -6.57 -8.67 -7.22
CA ASP A 89 -6.81 -8.35 -5.82
C ASP A 89 -5.51 -8.26 -4.98
N TYR A 90 -5.55 -7.56 -3.84
CA TYR A 90 -4.40 -7.35 -2.95
C TYR A 90 -3.78 -8.66 -2.44
N THR A 91 -4.56 -9.74 -2.38
CA THR A 91 -4.10 -11.10 -2.07
C THR A 91 -3.02 -11.63 -3.03
N HIS A 92 -2.88 -11.05 -4.22
CA HIS A 92 -1.90 -11.45 -5.22
C HIS A 92 -0.53 -10.78 -5.04
N HIS A 93 -0.40 -9.88 -4.06
CA HIS A 93 0.88 -9.30 -3.72
C HIS A 93 1.80 -10.37 -3.10
N ARG A 94 2.96 -10.57 -3.72
CA ARG A 94 4.08 -11.30 -3.10
C ARG A 94 5.01 -10.29 -2.46
N THR A 95 4.70 -9.90 -1.23
CA THR A 95 5.49 -8.90 -0.50
C THR A 95 6.71 -9.53 0.15
N VAL A 96 7.82 -8.82 0.08
CA VAL A 96 9.07 -9.10 0.80
C VAL A 96 9.36 -7.92 1.72
N ASP A 97 9.96 -8.19 2.87
CA ASP A 97 10.35 -7.13 3.81
C ASP A 97 11.60 -6.39 3.27
N LEU A 98 11.62 -5.07 3.51
CA LEU A 98 12.72 -4.17 3.19
C LEU A 98 13.25 -3.52 4.47
N SER A 99 14.51 -3.13 4.44
CA SER A 99 15.02 -2.13 5.38
C SER A 99 14.42 -0.75 5.10
N GLN A 100 14.45 0.13 6.10
CA GLN A 100 14.03 1.52 5.94
C GLN A 100 14.84 2.24 4.85
N ARG A 101 16.14 1.96 4.76
CA ARG A 101 17.02 2.57 3.75
C ARG A 101 16.65 2.15 2.33
N GLU A 102 16.44 0.85 2.10
CA GLU A 102 16.00 0.34 0.79
C GLU A 102 14.65 0.94 0.40
N TYR A 103 13.72 1.06 1.35
CA TYR A 103 12.42 1.69 1.11
C TYR A 103 12.56 3.13 0.60
N GLU A 104 13.36 3.95 1.27
CA GLU A 104 13.56 5.36 0.87
C GLU A 104 14.21 5.49 -0.51
N LEU A 105 15.17 4.61 -0.85
CA LEU A 105 15.79 4.58 -2.18
C LEU A 105 14.77 4.20 -3.27
N LEU A 106 14.00 3.14 -3.06
CA LEU A 106 13.05 2.64 -4.04
C LEU A 106 11.83 3.55 -4.21
N ARG A 107 11.43 4.26 -3.16
CA ARG A 107 10.20 5.07 -3.13
C ARG A 107 10.17 6.13 -4.21
N GLU A 108 11.32 6.68 -4.57
CA GLU A 108 11.45 7.74 -5.58
C GLU A 108 11.44 7.20 -7.01
N LEU A 109 11.87 5.95 -7.20
CA LEU A 109 11.95 5.32 -8.52
C LEU A 109 10.55 4.99 -9.08
N PRO A 110 10.35 4.99 -10.40
CA PRO A 110 9.16 4.44 -11.03
C PRO A 110 9.10 2.92 -10.85
N VAL A 111 7.90 2.35 -10.95
CA VAL A 111 7.63 0.91 -10.72
C VAL A 111 8.54 -0.01 -11.54
N LYS A 112 8.80 0.32 -12.81
CA LYS A 112 9.68 -0.48 -13.69
C LYS A 112 11.11 -0.55 -13.15
N GLU A 113 11.66 0.57 -12.71
CA GLU A 113 13.01 0.63 -12.14
C GLU A 113 13.10 -0.07 -10.79
N ARG A 114 12.06 0.02 -9.95
CA ARG A 114 12.02 -0.75 -8.69
C ARG A 114 12.05 -2.26 -8.95
N LEU A 115 11.26 -2.73 -9.92
CA LEU A 115 11.25 -4.14 -10.31
C LEU A 115 12.58 -4.57 -10.93
N HIS A 116 13.23 -3.70 -11.70
CA HIS A 116 14.57 -3.94 -12.24
C HIS A 116 15.59 -4.07 -11.11
N TRP A 117 15.63 -3.12 -10.18
CA TRP A 117 16.49 -3.16 -8.99
C TRP A 117 16.27 -4.45 -8.19
N TRP A 118 15.02 -4.85 -7.97
CA TRP A 118 14.72 -6.09 -7.24
C TRP A 118 15.27 -7.34 -7.94
N ARG A 119 15.20 -7.38 -9.27
CA ARG A 119 15.61 -8.57 -10.06
C ARG A 119 17.11 -8.66 -10.27
N TYR A 120 17.80 -7.52 -10.35
CA TYR A 120 19.18 -7.47 -10.87
C TYR A 120 20.13 -6.56 -10.09
N GLY A 121 19.66 -5.74 -9.15
CA GLY A 121 20.46 -4.72 -8.48
C GLY A 121 20.57 -4.89 -6.97
N ARG A 122 20.09 -6.02 -6.44
CA ARG A 122 20.17 -6.38 -5.01
C ARG A 122 21.32 -7.37 -4.83
N ASP A 123 22.54 -6.84 -4.95
CA ASP A 123 23.80 -7.55 -4.63
C ASP A 123 24.14 -7.36 -3.14
#